data_AF-A0A821FN17-F1
#
_entry.id   AF-A0A821FN17-F1
#
_cell.length_a   1.000
_cell.length_b   1.000
_cell.length_c   1.000
_cell.angle_alpha   90.00
_cell.angle_beta   90.00
_cell.angle_gamma   90.00
#
_symmetry.space_group_name_H-M   'P 1'
#
loop_
_entity.id
_entity.type
_entity.pdbx_description
1 polymer ?
#
loop_
_entity_poly.entity_id
_entity_poly.type
_entity_poly.pdbx_seq_one_letter_code
_entity_poly.pdbx_strand_id
1 'polypeptide(L)' 'MFVYSTAQFKTLLDIDDNEPCPFTSLLDIGAGDGSVTQRMAGLFQKVYATEISSIMQWRLSNYGYTVLNIEQWGHPNFDC' A
#
# COMPACT_ATOMS: atom_id res chain seq x y z
N MET A 1 -11.61 -4.58 6.81
CA MET A 1 -11.54 -6.06 6.70
C MET A 1 -10.25 -6.53 7.37
N PHE A 2 -10.24 -7.64 8.11
CA PHE A 2 -9.00 -8.18 8.71
C PHE A 2 -8.63 -9.48 8.00
N VAL A 3 -7.47 -9.50 7.35
CA VAL A 3 -6.98 -10.67 6.58
C VAL A 3 -5.75 -11.27 7.24
N TYR A 4 -4.78 -10.43 7.62
CA TYR A 4 -3.55 -10.84 8.29
C TYR A 4 -3.02 -9.75 9.23
N SER A 5 -2.15 -10.13 10.17
CA SER A 5 -1.37 -9.22 11.01
C SER A 5 -0.03 -8.85 10.36
N THR A 6 0.61 -7.77 10.85
CA THR A 6 1.97 -7.39 10.42
C THR A 6 2.97 -8.53 10.64
N ALA A 7 2.86 -9.27 11.75
CA ALA A 7 3.74 -10.42 12.02
C ALA A 7 3.56 -11.54 10.98
N GLN A 8 2.32 -11.87 10.60
CA GLN A 8 2.04 -12.86 9.56
C GLN A 8 2.59 -12.43 8.20
N PHE A 9 2.50 -11.14 7.87
CA PHE A 9 3.06 -10.59 6.63
C PHE A 9 4.59 -10.66 6.62
N LYS A 10 5.26 -10.36 7.74
CA LYS A 10 6.72 -10.52 7.88
C LYS A 10 7.15 -11.97 7.72
N THR A 11 6.45 -12.92 8.35
CA THR A 11 6.74 -14.36 8.18
C THR A 11 6.57 -14.81 6.72
N LEU A 12 5.55 -14.30 6.02
CA LEU A 12 5.31 -14.65 4.62
C LEU A 12 6.45 -14.19 3.69
N LEU A 13 7.08 -13.06 4.00
CA LEU A 13 8.13 -12.44 3.20
C LEU A 13 9.54 -12.68 3.74
N ASP A 14 9.69 -13.51 4.79
CA ASP A 14 10.96 -13.80 5.46
C ASP A 14 11.71 -12.53 5.93
N ILE A 15 10.99 -11.62 6.58
CA ILE A 15 11.52 -10.33 7.07
C ILE A 15 11.93 -10.45 8.55
N ASP A 16 13.13 -9.96 8.88
CA ASP A 16 13.58 -9.85 10.27
C ASP A 16 12.75 -8.82 11.05
N ASP A 17 12.36 -9.17 12.27
CA ASP A 17 11.57 -8.28 13.11
C ASP A 17 12.26 -6.97 13.48
N ASN A 18 13.60 -6.94 13.45
CA ASN A 18 14.42 -5.78 13.77
C ASN A 18 14.59 -4.79 12.61
N GLU A 19 14.08 -5.11 11.42
CA GLU A 19 14.22 -4.26 10.24
C GLU A 19 12.98 -3.37 10.07
N PRO A 20 13.07 -2.04 10.33
CA PRO A 20 11.89 -1.19 10.44
C PRO A 20 11.22 -0.89 9.08
N CYS A 21 12.01 -0.72 8.00
CA CYS A 21 11.50 -0.44 6.65
C CYS A 21 12.36 -1.16 5.59
N PRO A 22 12.25 -2.50 5.46
CA PRO A 22 13.08 -3.27 4.53
C PRO A 22 12.83 -2.94 3.06
N PHE A 23 11.70 -2.28 2.73
CA PHE A 23 11.30 -2.01 1.35
C PHE A 23 11.16 -0.52 1.04
N THR A 24 11.28 -0.20 -0.25
CA THR A 24 11.17 1.18 -0.76
C THR A 24 9.72 1.62 -0.94
N SER A 25 8.93 0.89 -1.74
CA SER A 25 7.57 1.30 -2.09
C SER A 25 6.60 0.14 -2.18
N LEU A 26 5.38 0.37 -1.71
CA LEU A 26 4.23 -0.51 -1.85
C LEU A 26 3.21 0.11 -2.81
N LEU A 27 2.65 -0.71 -3.71
CA LEU A 27 1.45 -0.39 -4.46
C LEU A 27 0.33 -1.35 -4.06
N ASP A 28 -0.72 -0.81 -3.44
CA ASP A 28 -1.92 -1.56 -3.05
C ASP A 28 -3.07 -1.27 -4.03
N ILE A 29 -3.53 -2.31 -4.75
CA ILE A 29 -4.52 -2.17 -5.82
C ILE A 29 -5.91 -2.50 -5.26
N GLY A 30 -6.83 -1.54 -5.31
CA GLY A 30 -8.16 -1.70 -4.72
C GLY A 30 -8.09 -1.74 -3.19
N ALA A 31 -7.38 -0.78 -2.60
CA ALA A 31 -7.07 -0.74 -1.18
C ALA A 31 -8.33 -0.61 -0.28
N GLY A 32 -9.48 -0.25 -0.87
CA GLY A 32 -10.72 -0.07 -0.15
C GLY A 32 -10.53 0.97 0.94
N ASP A 33 -10.83 0.59 2.18
CA ASP A 33 -10.74 1.48 3.33
C ASP A 33 -9.33 1.57 3.96
N GLY A 34 -8.34 0.88 3.39
CA GLY A 34 -6.93 0.90 3.81
C GLY A 34 -6.59 0.03 5.01
N SER A 35 -7.56 -0.72 5.56
CA SER A 35 -7.36 -1.47 6.80
C SER A 35 -6.35 -2.63 6.69
N VAL A 36 -6.22 -3.23 5.50
CA VAL A 36 -5.17 -4.22 5.21
C VAL A 36 -3.84 -3.53 4.90
N THR A 37 -3.85 -2.45 4.11
CA THR A 37 -2.68 -1.64 3.79
C THR A 37 -1.93 -1.20 5.05
N GLN A 38 -2.64 -0.77 6.09
CA GLN A 38 -2.03 -0.37 7.38
C GLN A 38 -1.21 -1.48 8.05
N ARG A 39 -1.48 -2.76 7.79
CA ARG A 39 -0.72 -3.87 8.37
C ARG A 39 0.65 -4.05 7.74
N MET A 40 0.79 -3.62 6.48
CA MET A 40 2.04 -3.69 5.73
C MET A 40 2.75 -2.34 5.61
N ALA A 41 2.03 -1.21 5.72
CA ALA A 41 2.52 0.14 5.45
C ALA A 41 3.82 0.50 6.18
N GLY A 42 3.97 0.08 7.43
CA GLY A 42 5.16 0.37 8.23
C GLY A 42 6.46 -0.24 7.69
N LEU A 43 6.39 -1.23 6.80
CA LEU A 43 7.55 -1.91 6.21
C LEU A 43 8.08 -1.22 4.95
N PHE A 44 7.41 -0.17 4.47
CA PHE A 44 7.72 0.53 3.24
C PHE A 44 7.94 2.01 3.51
N GLN A 45 8.89 2.62 2.80
CA GLN A 45 9.11 4.07 2.90
C GLN A 45 7.99 4.88 2.24
N LYS A 46 7.36 4.34 1.20
CA LYS A 46 6.27 4.98 0.46
C LYS A 46 5.14 3.99 0.21
N VAL A 47 3.90 4.45 0.40
CA VAL A 47 2.70 3.68 0.13
C VAL A 47 1.88 4.38 -0.94
N TYR A 48 1.64 3.67 -2.02
CA TYR A 48 0.74 4.03 -3.11
C TYR A 48 -0.50 3.13 -3.04
N ALA A 49 -1.67 3.70 -3.29
CA ALA A 49 -2.92 2.95 -3.29
C ALA A 49 -3.81 3.36 -4.47
N THR A 50 -4.58 2.41 -5.01
CA THR A 50 -5.68 2.72 -5.94
C THR A 50 -7.01 2.39 -5.28
N GLU A 51 -8.03 3.22 -5.55
CA GLU A 51 -9.39 3.02 -5.08
C GLU A 51 -10.36 3.82 -5.96
N ILE A 52 -11.58 3.33 -6.17
CA ILE A 52 -12.60 3.98 -7.01
C ILE A 52 -13.46 4.94 -6.18
N SER A 53 -13.80 4.58 -4.95
CA SER A 53 -14.67 5.39 -4.09
C SER A 53 -13.96 6.65 -3.59
N SER A 54 -14.51 7.83 -3.89
CA SER A 54 -13.95 9.13 -3.47
C SER A 54 -13.81 9.27 -1.95
N ILE A 55 -14.76 8.73 -1.18
CA ILE A 55 -14.71 8.72 0.29
C ILE A 55 -13.53 7.88 0.78
N MET A 56 -13.28 6.75 0.13
CA MET A 56 -12.18 5.86 0.50
C MET A 56 -10.83 6.43 0.06
N GLN A 57 -10.75 7.06 -1.11
CA GLN A 57 -9.57 7.82 -1.53
C GLN A 57 -9.20 8.92 -0.51
N TRP A 58 -10.20 9.68 -0.02
CA TRP A 58 -9.98 10.68 1.03
C TRP A 58 -9.45 10.04 2.32
N ARG A 59 -10.01 8.90 2.73
CA ARG A 59 -9.56 8.17 3.92
C ARG A 59 -8.11 7.65 3.77
N LEU A 60 -7.76 7.08 2.62
CA LEU A 60 -6.40 6.63 2.32
C LEU A 60 -5.41 7.79 2.33
N SER A 61 -5.81 8.95 1.80
CA SER A 61 -4.98 10.17 1.84
C SER A 61 -4.74 10.65 3.27
N ASN A 62 -5.74 10.54 4.16
CA ASN A 62 -5.57 10.86 5.59
C ASN A 62 -4.62 9.90 6.33
N TYR A 63 -4.40 8.69 5.82
CA TYR A 63 -3.36 7.79 6.33
C TYR A 63 -1.96 8.12 5.79
N GLY A 64 -1.83 9.15 4.95
CA GLY A 64 -0.55 9.57 4.35
C GLY A 64 -0.17 8.79 3.10
N TYR A 65 -1.09 8.03 2.52
CA TYR A 65 -0.83 7.28 1.30
C TYR A 65 -1.00 8.15 0.06
N THR A 66 -0.23 7.87 -0.98
CA THR A 66 -0.43 8.50 -2.30
C THR A 66 -1.48 7.74 -3.07
N VAL A 67 -2.65 8.35 -3.28
CA VAL A 67 -3.71 7.74 -4.09
C VAL A 67 -3.43 7.96 -5.57
N LEU A 68 -3.25 6.86 -6.32
CA LEU A 68 -3.01 6.88 -7.75
C LEU A 68 -4.33 6.72 -8.53
N ASN A 69 -4.36 7.32 -9.72
CA ASN A 69 -5.46 7.10 -10.66
C ASN A 69 -5.43 5.66 -11.18
N ILE A 70 -6.56 4.95 -11.08
CA ILE A 70 -6.78 3.57 -11.52
C ILE A 70 -6.47 3.34 -13.01
N GLU A 71 -6.62 4.35 -13.87
CA GLU A 71 -6.37 4.22 -15.30
C GLU A 71 -4.90 4.48 -15.68
N GLN A 72 -4.12 5.11 -14.79
CA GLN A 72 -2.79 5.64 -15.13
C GLN A 72 -1.64 4.97 -14.38
N TRP A 73 -1.91 4.26 -13.27
CA TRP A 73 -0.86 3.70 -12.41
C TRP A 73 0.01 2.62 -13.08
N GLY A 74 -0.50 1.95 -14.12
CA GLY A 74 0.17 0.83 -14.80
C GLY A 74 0.66 1.15 -16.22
N HIS A 75 0.53 2.39 -16.68
CA HIS A 75 0.98 2.76 -18.02
C HIS A 75 2.52 2.80 -18.05
N PRO A 76 3.18 1.99 -18.92
CA PRO A 76 4.58 2.24 -19.22
C PRO A 76 4.64 3.58 -19.94
N ASN A 77 5.46 4.50 -19.44
CA ASN A 77 5.89 5.65 -20.24
C ASN A 77 6.73 5.08 -21.40
N PHE A 78 6.08 4.76 -22.52
CA PHE A 78 6.78 4.57 -23.77
C PHE A 78 7.21 5.96 -24.25
N ASP A 79 8.32 6.43 -23.71
CA ASP A 79 9.04 7.57 -24.27
C ASP A 79 9.57 7.09 -25.64
N CYS A 80 8.93 7.55 -26.71
CA CYS A 80 9.37 7.35 -28.09
C CYS A 80 10.38 8.40 -28.54
#